data_AF-A0A1G2VMJ2-F1
#
_entry.id   AF-A0A1G2VMJ2-F1
#
_cell.length_a   1.000
_cell.length_b   1.000
_cell.length_c   1.000
_cell.angle_alpha   90.00
_cell.angle_beta   90.00
_cell.angle_gamma   90.00
#
_symmetry.space_group_name_H-M   'P 1'
#
loop_
_entity.id
_entity.type
_entity.pdbx_description
1 polymer ?
#
loop_
_entity_poly.entity_id
_entity_poly.type
_entity_poly.pdbx_seq_one_letter_code
_entity_poly.pdbx_strand_id
1 'polypeptide(L)'
;MSRILRFFKIISRIVLPKIIVVGVDIQDRHVAFVANARQADRGSDLISGIEVISEDAIDDGELKNPHVLFNALQKLISRIPVVKLKDEPVVVLSVPPTHMYSEMIMFPAMSSEGLREAVRLKMETSLPWPLEKAYVDWKIRNIKDPRRIGVFIAAISREFLDAYLDVFKRGGWRVAACEFHLLSLAQAGNIAHEAGAHIFILIDEDGAEFAIFHGGELIMHVIKKFDPVLAVGGENRQALQSEIGFETKRLAAHAETELGIKVESVYLFNKMGIEAEIEKLEKEIDLPVRFFSPAENPALYIARGASLRNFSFPEKTINFVPPGSGGRYGENLILRTLRLWTNIVSIFLVVMLLVFGGFYVFLRGQRQTLEQETVQFKTVLDSQIVQSGELIETANEFNQLTELALQAASQRSEIGKRMEYLMYHARQERIGVVSVQKPRDRQVFVAALHAPTRDALLSLKKRIEDGRAMAATASGADLKSRVSVLPDLVGGLNIRSGAGTSYSVVKKMYPGESYLFVEESGGWMKIRVDGSTEGWVNAQYVKKEEGEEVEPVPEQDISGSEEKAKFFSAVVIPVTELAREKDLTVVVEFVF
;
A
#
# COMPACT_ATOMS: atom_id res chain seq x y z
N MET A 1 -11.20 -22.74 7.29
CA MET A 1 -10.64 -23.43 6.11
C MET A 1 -11.61 -23.53 4.92
N SER A 2 -12.86 -24.01 5.09
CA SER A 2 -13.79 -24.26 3.96
C SER A 2 -14.27 -23.03 3.17
N ARG A 3 -14.33 -21.84 3.80
CA ARG A 3 -14.71 -20.58 3.14
C ARG A 3 -13.61 -20.01 2.24
N ILE A 4 -12.34 -20.13 2.67
CA ILE A 4 -11.16 -19.71 1.90
C ILE A 4 -10.99 -20.62 0.67
N LEU A 5 -11.11 -21.94 0.85
CA LEU A 5 -11.12 -22.90 -0.26
C LEU A 5 -12.24 -22.64 -1.27
N ARG A 6 -13.45 -22.28 -0.80
CA ARG A 6 -14.55 -21.86 -1.69
C ARG A 6 -14.24 -20.57 -2.45
N PHE A 7 -13.66 -19.58 -1.77
CA PHE A 7 -13.25 -18.32 -2.38
C PHE A 7 -12.17 -18.52 -3.46
N PHE A 8 -11.14 -19.33 -3.19
CA PHE A 8 -10.14 -19.73 -4.18
C PHE A 8 -10.75 -20.51 -5.35
N LYS A 9 -11.73 -21.40 -5.11
CA LYS A 9 -12.43 -22.14 -6.18
C LYS A 9 -13.31 -21.22 -7.05
N ILE A 10 -13.85 -20.14 -6.49
CA ILE A 10 -14.61 -19.12 -7.24
C ILE A 10 -13.67 -18.25 -8.07
N ILE A 11 -12.57 -17.78 -7.47
CA ILE A 11 -11.54 -17.00 -8.17
C ILE A 11 -10.92 -17.83 -9.30
N SER A 12 -10.55 -19.09 -9.06
CA SER A 12 -9.97 -19.95 -10.10
C SER A 12 -10.94 -20.18 -11.26
N ARG A 13 -12.25 -20.27 -11.00
CA ARG A 13 -13.30 -20.38 -12.05
C ARG A 13 -13.48 -19.10 -12.88
N ILE A 14 -13.12 -17.94 -12.35
CA ILE A 14 -13.25 -16.63 -13.02
C ILE A 14 -11.94 -16.27 -13.74
N VAL A 15 -10.80 -16.64 -13.16
CA VAL A 15 -9.47 -16.21 -13.57
C VAL A 15 -8.80 -17.19 -14.54
N LEU A 16 -9.05 -18.50 -14.42
CA LEU A 16 -8.54 -19.48 -15.39
C LEU A 16 -9.49 -19.58 -16.60
N PRO A 17 -9.01 -19.30 -17.83
CA PRO A 17 -9.81 -19.49 -19.03
C PRO A 17 -10.20 -20.96 -19.17
N LYS A 18 -11.47 -21.22 -19.47
CA LYS A 18 -11.97 -22.57 -19.72
C LYS A 18 -11.52 -22.99 -21.11
N ILE A 19 -10.54 -23.88 -21.17
CA ILE A 19 -10.06 -24.41 -22.44
C ILE A 19 -10.91 -25.61 -22.79
N ILE A 20 -11.44 -25.60 -24.00
CA ILE A 20 -11.97 -26.81 -24.60
C ILE A 20 -10.84 -27.42 -25.41
N VAL A 21 -10.40 -28.59 -24.96
CA VAL A 21 -9.51 -29.44 -25.74
C VAL A 21 -10.40 -30.41 -26.51
N VAL A 22 -10.23 -30.40 -27.83
CA VAL A 22 -10.91 -31.29 -28.76
C VAL A 22 -9.89 -32.30 -29.23
N GLY A 23 -10.00 -33.53 -28.75
CA GLY A 23 -9.25 -34.64 -29.31
C GLY A 23 -9.95 -35.13 -30.57
N VAL A 24 -9.18 -35.27 -31.65
CA VAL A 24 -9.67 -35.76 -32.93
C VAL A 24 -8.81 -36.96 -33.31
N ASP A 25 -9.46 -38.05 -33.67
CA ASP A 25 -8.86 -39.28 -34.16
C ASP A 25 -9.30 -39.49 -35.60
N ILE A 26 -8.34 -39.67 -36.50
CA ILE A 26 -8.60 -39.87 -37.92
C ILE A 26 -8.07 -41.24 -38.32
N GLN A 27 -8.97 -42.08 -38.80
CA GLN A 27 -8.68 -43.41 -39.32
C GLN A 27 -9.27 -43.54 -40.73
N ASP A 28 -8.88 -44.58 -41.45
CA ASP A 28 -9.21 -44.78 -42.86
C ASP A 28 -10.71 -44.78 -43.12
N ARG A 29 -11.49 -45.36 -42.20
CA ARG A 29 -12.95 -45.53 -42.34
C ARG A 29 -13.80 -44.56 -41.54
N HIS A 30 -13.22 -43.85 -40.57
CA HIS A 30 -13.99 -42.95 -39.71
C HIS A 30 -13.13 -41.85 -39.07
N VAL A 31 -13.83 -40.81 -38.65
CA VAL A 31 -13.29 -39.74 -37.83
C VAL A 31 -14.05 -39.71 -36.53
N ALA A 32 -13.33 -39.71 -35.42
CA ALA A 32 -13.89 -39.57 -34.08
C ALA A 32 -13.43 -38.27 -33.45
N PHE A 33 -14.29 -37.65 -32.65
CA PHE A 33 -13.89 -36.53 -31.81
C PHE A 33 -14.46 -36.63 -30.41
N VAL A 34 -13.73 -36.04 -29.46
CA VAL A 34 -14.16 -35.83 -28.09
C VAL A 34 -13.76 -34.41 -27.67
N ALA A 35 -14.74 -33.58 -27.32
CA ALA A 35 -14.52 -32.26 -26.76
C ALA A 35 -14.69 -32.32 -25.24
N ASN A 36 -13.61 -32.01 -24.51
CA ASN A 36 -13.62 -31.92 -23.06
C ASN A 36 -13.77 -30.46 -22.62
N ALA A 37 -14.97 -30.09 -22.17
CA ALA A 37 -15.31 -28.72 -21.80
C ALA A 37 -14.93 -28.34 -20.35
N ARG A 38 -14.40 -29.25 -19.52
CA ARG A 38 -14.06 -28.97 -18.11
C ARG A 38 -12.92 -29.84 -17.60
N GLN A 39 -11.69 -29.36 -17.74
CA GLN A 39 -10.51 -30.01 -17.16
C GLN A 39 -10.44 -29.97 -15.60
N ALA A 40 -11.51 -29.59 -14.88
CA ALA A 40 -11.43 -29.27 -13.44
C ALA A 40 -12.59 -29.74 -12.52
N ASP A 41 -13.67 -30.36 -13.00
CA ASP A 41 -14.69 -30.94 -12.11
C ASP A 41 -15.02 -32.37 -12.60
N ARG A 42 -14.97 -33.34 -11.67
CA ARG A 42 -15.39 -34.74 -11.87
C ARG A 42 -16.85 -34.74 -12.33
N GLY A 43 -17.06 -34.87 -13.64
CA GLY A 43 -18.37 -34.75 -14.30
C GLY A 43 -18.37 -33.63 -15.34
N SER A 44 -17.68 -33.84 -16.46
CA SER A 44 -17.79 -32.99 -17.65
C SER A 44 -18.81 -33.61 -18.61
N ASP A 45 -19.72 -32.81 -19.15
CA ASP A 45 -20.47 -33.17 -20.36
C ASP A 45 -19.44 -33.37 -21.48
N LEU A 46 -19.09 -34.63 -21.77
CA LEU A 46 -18.25 -34.98 -22.91
C LEU A 46 -19.14 -34.89 -24.14
N ILE A 47 -18.75 -34.03 -25.08
CA ILE A 47 -19.39 -34.00 -26.40
C ILE A 47 -18.52 -34.85 -27.29
N SER A 48 -19.09 -35.94 -27.79
CA SER A 48 -18.39 -36.85 -28.67
C SER A 48 -19.20 -37.13 -29.92
N GLY A 49 -18.53 -37.62 -30.95
CA GLY A 49 -19.16 -38.04 -32.18
C GLY A 49 -18.20 -38.83 -33.04
N ILE A 50 -18.79 -39.67 -33.88
CA ILE A 50 -18.09 -40.46 -34.90
C ILE A 50 -18.82 -40.18 -36.22
N GLU A 51 -18.05 -39.90 -37.27
CA GLU A 51 -18.55 -39.87 -38.64
C GLU A 51 -17.79 -40.91 -39.45
N VAL A 52 -18.54 -41.74 -40.18
CA VAL A 52 -17.97 -42.66 -41.15
C VAL A 52 -17.55 -41.86 -42.38
N ILE A 53 -16.36 -42.13 -42.88
CA ILE A 53 -15.86 -41.59 -44.15
C ILE A 53 -15.71 -42.73 -45.16
N SER A 54 -15.74 -42.40 -46.43
CA SER A 54 -15.58 -43.36 -47.50
C SER A 54 -14.11 -43.80 -47.64
N GLU A 55 -13.87 -45.04 -48.06
CA GLU A 55 -12.52 -45.62 -48.21
C GLU A 55 -11.65 -44.88 -49.25
N ASP A 56 -12.25 -44.12 -50.16
CA ASP A 56 -11.51 -43.27 -51.11
C ASP A 56 -10.99 -41.98 -50.45
N ALA A 57 -11.40 -41.68 -49.21
CA ALA A 57 -10.95 -40.50 -48.51
C ALA A 57 -9.54 -40.65 -47.95
N ILE A 58 -9.26 -41.80 -47.34
CA ILE A 58 -8.00 -42.11 -46.68
C ILE A 58 -7.67 -43.58 -46.97
N ASP A 59 -6.44 -43.82 -47.40
CA ASP A 59 -5.95 -45.14 -47.80
C ASP A 59 -4.56 -45.38 -47.18
N ASP A 60 -4.45 -46.37 -46.29
CA ASP A 60 -3.29 -46.68 -45.45
C ASP A 60 -2.82 -45.48 -44.61
N GLY A 61 -3.79 -44.72 -44.10
CA GLY A 61 -3.58 -43.45 -43.42
C GLY A 61 -3.22 -42.27 -44.34
N GLU A 62 -2.99 -42.44 -45.64
CA GLU A 62 -2.74 -41.30 -46.55
C GLU A 62 -4.05 -40.60 -46.94
N LEU A 63 -4.13 -39.29 -46.75
CA LEU A 63 -5.30 -38.49 -47.12
C LEU A 63 -5.37 -38.29 -48.65
N LYS A 64 -6.25 -39.04 -49.32
CA LYS A 64 -6.47 -38.96 -50.77
C LYS A 64 -7.53 -37.91 -51.16
N ASN A 65 -8.59 -37.78 -50.37
CA ASN A 65 -9.68 -36.82 -50.63
C ASN A 65 -9.94 -35.88 -49.44
N PRO A 66 -9.23 -34.74 -49.38
CA PRO A 66 -9.36 -33.78 -48.27
C PRO A 66 -10.77 -33.21 -48.08
N HIS A 67 -11.59 -33.18 -49.14
CA HIS A 67 -12.95 -32.64 -49.06
C HIS A 67 -13.90 -33.52 -48.25
N VAL A 68 -13.76 -34.84 -48.35
CA VAL A 68 -14.58 -35.79 -47.58
C VAL A 68 -14.28 -35.64 -46.09
N LEU A 69 -12.99 -35.60 -45.73
CA LEU A 69 -12.55 -35.38 -44.35
C LEU A 69 -13.02 -34.03 -43.82
N PHE A 70 -12.87 -32.96 -44.60
CA PHE A 70 -13.35 -31.63 -44.22
C PHE A 70 -14.85 -31.62 -43.87
N ASN A 71 -15.68 -32.23 -44.72
CA ASN A 71 -17.13 -32.28 -44.51
C ASN A 71 -17.50 -33.12 -43.27
N ALA A 72 -16.81 -34.25 -43.04
CA ALA A 72 -17.01 -35.07 -41.84
C ALA A 72 -16.66 -34.28 -40.56
N LEU A 73 -15.52 -33.58 -40.57
CA LEU A 73 -15.11 -32.72 -39.45
C LEU A 73 -16.13 -31.61 -39.19
N GLN A 74 -16.60 -30.91 -40.23
CA GLN A 74 -17.61 -29.84 -40.09
C GLN A 74 -18.91 -30.37 -39.44
N LYS A 75 -19.38 -31.56 -39.83
CA LYS A 75 -20.54 -32.21 -39.19
C LYS A 75 -20.30 -32.47 -37.71
N LEU A 76 -19.18 -33.08 -37.34
CA LEU A 76 -18.82 -33.35 -35.95
C LEU A 76 -18.74 -32.08 -35.11
N ILE A 77 -18.04 -31.09 -35.64
CA ILE A 77 -17.82 -29.79 -35.01
C ILE A 77 -19.13 -29.06 -34.73
N SER A 78 -20.11 -29.12 -35.64
CA SER A 78 -21.40 -28.46 -35.46
C SER A 78 -22.18 -28.97 -34.23
N ARG A 79 -21.83 -30.16 -33.71
CA ARG A 79 -22.39 -30.72 -32.48
C ARG A 79 -21.82 -30.06 -31.23
N ILE A 80 -20.66 -29.40 -31.33
CA ILE A 80 -20.09 -28.61 -30.24
C ILE A 80 -20.90 -27.30 -30.18
N PRO A 81 -21.52 -26.94 -29.04
CA PRO A 81 -22.28 -25.71 -28.91
C PRO A 81 -21.33 -24.50 -28.92
N VAL A 82 -20.99 -24.03 -30.13
CA VAL A 82 -20.08 -22.91 -30.39
C VAL A 82 -20.57 -21.62 -29.72
N VAL A 83 -21.89 -21.48 -29.55
CA VAL A 83 -22.58 -20.28 -29.02
C VAL A 83 -22.17 -19.91 -27.57
N LYS A 84 -21.43 -20.76 -26.84
CA LYS A 84 -20.94 -20.46 -25.47
C LYS A 84 -19.42 -20.35 -25.34
N LEU A 85 -18.66 -20.47 -26.42
CA LEU A 85 -17.20 -20.48 -26.36
C LEU A 85 -16.65 -19.05 -26.48
N LYS A 86 -16.11 -18.53 -25.36
CA LYS A 86 -15.34 -17.28 -25.36
C LYS A 86 -13.95 -17.45 -26.01
N ASP A 87 -13.44 -18.67 -26.10
CA ASP A 87 -12.12 -19.00 -26.63
C ASP A 87 -12.24 -20.08 -27.73
N GLU A 88 -11.39 -19.98 -28.75
CA GLU A 88 -11.29 -20.98 -29.81
C GLU A 88 -10.89 -22.36 -29.25
N PRO A 89 -11.58 -23.45 -29.65
CA PRO A 89 -11.23 -24.79 -29.23
C PRO A 89 -9.82 -25.17 -29.71
N VAL A 90 -9.12 -25.90 -28.86
CA VAL A 90 -7.76 -26.37 -29.12
C VAL A 90 -7.83 -27.80 -29.61
N VAL A 91 -7.36 -28.07 -30.83
CA VAL A 91 -7.39 -29.41 -31.39
C VAL A 91 -6.10 -30.17 -31.03
N VAL A 92 -6.25 -31.39 -30.52
CA VAL A 92 -5.21 -32.40 -30.45
C VAL A 92 -5.55 -33.46 -31.49
N LEU A 93 -4.70 -33.59 -32.49
CA LEU A 93 -4.88 -34.50 -33.59
C LEU A 93 -4.10 -35.79 -33.34
N SER A 94 -4.80 -36.93 -33.30
CA SER A 94 -4.20 -38.25 -33.41
C SER A 94 -4.23 -38.68 -34.86
N VAL A 95 -3.07 -39.02 -35.41
CA VAL A 95 -2.92 -39.53 -36.78
C VAL A 95 -2.40 -40.97 -36.77
N PRO A 96 -2.65 -41.76 -37.83
CA PRO A 96 -2.08 -43.08 -37.99
C PRO A 96 -0.54 -43.02 -37.98
N PRO A 97 0.13 -43.99 -37.34
CA PRO A 97 1.59 -44.02 -37.26
C PRO A 97 2.25 -44.55 -38.55
N THR A 98 1.51 -44.76 -39.64
CA THR A 98 1.98 -45.41 -40.89
C THR A 98 3.14 -44.69 -41.58
N HIS A 99 3.18 -43.36 -41.48
CA HIS A 99 4.28 -42.51 -41.98
C HIS A 99 5.16 -41.96 -40.87
N MET A 100 5.24 -42.68 -39.74
CA MET A 100 6.07 -42.31 -38.60
C MET A 100 7.29 -43.21 -38.48
N TYR A 101 8.41 -42.60 -38.12
CA TYR A 101 9.62 -43.26 -37.69
C TYR A 101 9.88 -42.92 -36.21
N SER A 102 10.25 -43.91 -35.40
CA SER A 102 10.63 -43.67 -34.01
C SER A 102 11.71 -44.63 -33.54
N GLU A 103 12.67 -44.13 -32.76
CA GLU A 103 13.78 -44.93 -32.23
C GLU A 103 14.25 -44.39 -30.87
N MET A 104 14.69 -45.29 -29.99
CA MET A 104 15.40 -44.96 -28.75
C MET A 104 16.91 -45.08 -28.99
N ILE A 105 17.64 -43.99 -28.79
CA ILE A 105 19.07 -43.92 -29.10
C ILE A 105 19.85 -43.56 -27.85
N MET A 106 20.93 -44.31 -27.62
CA MET A 106 21.79 -44.15 -26.46
C MET A 106 23.03 -43.35 -26.85
N PHE A 107 23.13 -42.13 -26.35
CA PHE A 107 24.29 -41.26 -26.53
C PHE A 107 25.22 -41.36 -25.32
N PRO A 108 26.54 -41.14 -25.45
CA PRO A 108 27.41 -40.96 -24.29
C PRO A 108 27.05 -39.67 -23.53
N ALA A 109 27.36 -39.61 -22.24
CA ALA A 109 27.15 -38.40 -21.44
C ALA A 109 27.95 -37.21 -22.03
N MET A 110 27.27 -36.08 -22.26
CA MET A 110 27.83 -34.87 -22.87
C MET A 110 27.06 -33.61 -22.45
N SER A 111 27.53 -32.43 -22.88
CA SER A 111 26.82 -31.16 -22.64
C SER A 111 25.50 -31.09 -23.41
N SER A 112 24.57 -30.23 -22.98
CA SER A 112 23.27 -30.05 -23.65
C SER A 112 23.38 -29.49 -25.08
N GLU A 113 24.44 -28.76 -25.39
CA GLU A 113 24.75 -28.29 -26.74
C GLU A 113 25.33 -29.43 -27.60
N GLY A 114 26.30 -30.18 -27.06
CA GLY A 114 26.85 -31.36 -27.74
C GLY A 114 25.78 -32.41 -28.04
N LEU A 115 24.83 -32.63 -27.11
CA LEU A 115 23.72 -33.55 -27.32
C LEU A 115 22.81 -33.12 -28.46
N ARG A 116 22.50 -31.82 -28.56
CA ARG A 116 21.66 -31.29 -29.65
C ARG A 116 22.28 -31.58 -31.02
N GLU A 117 23.59 -31.37 -31.15
CA GLU A 117 24.27 -31.65 -32.41
C GLU A 117 24.43 -33.14 -32.70
N ALA A 118 24.69 -33.96 -31.68
CA ALA A 118 24.74 -35.40 -31.83
C ALA A 118 23.38 -35.98 -32.27
N VAL A 119 22.29 -35.48 -31.69
CA VAL A 119 20.92 -35.84 -32.09
C VAL A 119 20.64 -35.37 -33.52
N ARG A 120 21.01 -34.14 -33.89
CA ARG A 120 20.87 -33.64 -35.27
C ARG A 120 21.59 -34.52 -36.29
N LEU A 121 22.87 -34.83 -36.06
CA LEU A 121 23.65 -35.71 -36.93
C LEU A 121 23.07 -37.11 -37.03
N LYS A 122 22.57 -37.65 -35.90
CA LYS A 122 21.92 -38.95 -35.90
C LYS A 122 20.64 -38.94 -36.73
N MET A 123 19.82 -37.90 -36.60
CA MET A 123 18.60 -37.75 -37.42
C MET A 123 18.94 -37.66 -38.91
N GLU A 124 19.95 -36.91 -39.31
CA GLU A 124 20.37 -36.78 -40.72
C GLU A 124 20.79 -38.10 -41.37
N THR A 125 21.26 -39.06 -40.56
CA THR A 125 21.77 -40.36 -41.05
C THR A 125 20.80 -41.52 -40.86
N SER A 126 19.91 -41.46 -39.87
CA SER A 126 18.98 -42.54 -39.52
C SER A 126 17.58 -42.37 -40.11
N LEU A 127 17.13 -41.14 -40.40
CA LEU A 127 15.76 -40.93 -40.87
C LEU A 127 15.55 -41.54 -42.26
N PRO A 128 14.36 -42.13 -42.54
CA PRO A 128 14.03 -42.65 -43.87
C PRO A 128 13.93 -41.57 -44.95
N TRP A 129 13.86 -40.30 -44.53
CA TRP A 129 13.69 -39.14 -45.40
C TRP A 129 14.66 -38.03 -44.98
N PRO A 130 14.98 -37.07 -45.89
CA PRO A 130 15.70 -35.86 -45.52
C PRO A 130 15.03 -35.11 -44.38
N LEU A 131 15.83 -34.52 -43.49
CA LEU A 131 15.34 -33.85 -42.28
C LEU A 131 14.33 -32.73 -42.60
N GLU A 132 14.49 -32.05 -43.73
CA GLU A 132 13.60 -30.97 -44.17
C GLU A 132 12.20 -31.48 -44.53
N LYS A 133 12.09 -32.73 -44.98
CA LYS A 133 10.84 -33.41 -45.34
C LYS A 133 10.17 -34.11 -44.16
N ALA A 134 10.68 -33.94 -42.95
CA ALA A 134 10.12 -34.55 -41.75
C ALA A 134 9.81 -33.50 -40.68
N TYR A 135 8.72 -33.71 -39.94
CA TYR A 135 8.54 -33.08 -38.64
C TYR A 135 9.14 -33.99 -37.60
N VAL A 136 10.04 -33.46 -36.78
CA VAL A 136 10.80 -34.24 -35.82
C VAL A 136 10.69 -33.62 -34.44
N ASP A 137 10.45 -34.48 -33.44
CA ASP A 137 10.51 -34.14 -32.04
C ASP A 137 11.29 -35.24 -31.30
N TRP A 138 12.10 -34.85 -30.33
CA TRP A 138 12.91 -35.78 -29.57
C TRP A 138 12.93 -35.38 -28.11
N LYS A 139 12.96 -36.37 -27.22
CA LYS A 139 12.95 -36.17 -25.77
C LYS A 139 14.05 -36.98 -25.10
N ILE A 140 14.68 -36.38 -24.10
CA ILE A 140 15.57 -37.12 -23.20
C ILE A 140 14.71 -38.04 -22.32
N ARG A 141 15.17 -39.27 -22.13
CA ARG A 141 14.54 -40.27 -21.28
C ARG A 141 15.44 -40.64 -20.13
N ASN A 142 14.83 -40.76 -18.96
CA ASN A 142 15.55 -41.18 -17.77
C ASN A 142 15.87 -42.67 -17.86
N ILE A 143 17.14 -42.98 -18.06
CA ILE A 143 17.68 -44.34 -18.10
C ILE A 143 18.59 -44.53 -16.88
N LYS A 144 18.65 -45.76 -16.37
CA LYS A 144 19.47 -46.10 -15.19
C LYS A 144 20.95 -46.32 -15.55
N ASP A 145 21.54 -45.47 -16.42
CA ASP A 145 22.98 -45.46 -16.71
C ASP A 145 23.52 -44.03 -16.69
N PRO A 146 24.34 -43.64 -15.69
CA PRO A 146 24.87 -42.28 -15.59
C PRO A 146 25.91 -41.94 -16.69
N ARG A 147 26.37 -42.93 -17.47
CA ARG A 147 27.36 -42.73 -18.54
C ARG A 147 26.71 -42.48 -19.90
N ARG A 148 25.41 -42.69 -20.01
CA ARG A 148 24.66 -42.58 -21.25
C ARG A 148 23.46 -41.65 -21.07
N ILE A 149 23.02 -41.07 -22.17
CA ILE A 149 21.80 -40.27 -22.26
C ILE A 149 20.89 -40.97 -23.24
N GLY A 150 19.74 -41.40 -22.77
CA GLY A 150 18.70 -41.98 -23.61
C GLY A 150 17.92 -40.88 -24.29
N VAL A 151 17.82 -40.93 -25.62
CA VAL A 151 17.05 -39.98 -26.41
C VAL A 151 16.06 -40.74 -27.27
N PHE A 152 14.77 -40.50 -27.04
CA PHE A 152 13.71 -40.99 -27.90
C PHE A 152 13.47 -39.98 -29.02
N ILE A 153 13.63 -40.40 -30.26
CA ILE A 153 13.41 -39.59 -31.46
C ILE A 153 12.13 -40.10 -32.13
N ALA A 154 11.25 -39.18 -32.52
CA ALA A 154 10.10 -39.48 -33.36
C ALA A 154 10.02 -38.48 -34.51
N ALA A 155 9.79 -38.98 -35.71
CA ALA A 155 9.68 -38.22 -36.94
C ALA A 155 8.46 -38.67 -37.73
N ILE A 156 7.81 -37.73 -38.41
CA ILE A 156 6.69 -38.02 -39.32
C ILE A 156 6.88 -37.27 -40.63
N SER A 157 6.47 -37.87 -41.75
CA SER A 157 6.53 -37.21 -43.06
C SER A 157 5.79 -35.86 -43.03
N ARG A 158 6.46 -34.81 -43.51
CA ARG A 158 5.89 -33.46 -43.62
C ARG A 158 4.73 -33.44 -44.59
N GLU A 159 4.89 -34.05 -45.75
CA GLU A 159 3.86 -34.14 -46.80
C GLU A 159 2.58 -34.80 -46.27
N PHE A 160 2.76 -35.91 -45.53
CA PHE A 160 1.66 -36.62 -44.89
C PHE A 160 0.92 -35.75 -43.88
N LEU A 161 1.64 -35.15 -42.92
CA LEU A 161 1.01 -34.38 -41.85
C LEU A 161 0.41 -33.06 -42.36
N ASP A 162 1.07 -32.38 -43.30
CA ASP A 162 0.58 -31.12 -43.88
C ASP A 162 -0.77 -31.32 -44.57
N ALA A 163 -0.99 -32.46 -45.23
CA ALA A 163 -2.27 -32.79 -45.84
C ALA A 163 -3.43 -32.76 -44.82
N TYR A 164 -3.21 -33.31 -43.62
CA TYR A 164 -4.17 -33.25 -42.52
C TYR A 164 -4.30 -31.84 -41.95
N LEU A 165 -3.18 -31.19 -41.63
CA LEU A 165 -3.17 -29.86 -41.02
C LEU A 165 -3.86 -28.81 -41.91
N ASP A 166 -3.73 -28.93 -43.23
CA ASP A 166 -4.38 -28.04 -44.19
C ASP A 166 -5.90 -28.13 -44.15
N VAL A 167 -6.47 -29.31 -43.87
CA VAL A 167 -7.93 -29.48 -43.70
C VAL A 167 -8.42 -28.68 -42.48
N PHE A 168 -7.72 -28.77 -41.35
CA PHE A 168 -8.04 -28.00 -40.15
C PHE A 168 -7.87 -26.50 -40.38
N LYS A 169 -6.77 -26.10 -41.03
CA LYS A 169 -6.47 -24.70 -41.36
C LYS A 169 -7.57 -24.08 -42.24
N ARG A 170 -8.02 -24.79 -43.27
CA ARG A 170 -9.15 -24.36 -44.13
C ARG A 170 -10.45 -24.19 -43.35
N GLY A 171 -10.66 -25.01 -42.32
CA GLY A 171 -11.83 -24.91 -41.46
C GLY A 171 -11.74 -23.83 -40.38
N GLY A 172 -10.59 -23.15 -40.25
CA GLY A 172 -10.34 -22.18 -39.17
C GLY A 172 -10.01 -22.82 -37.82
N TRP A 173 -9.59 -24.08 -37.80
CA TRP A 173 -9.28 -24.83 -36.57
C TRP A 173 -7.79 -24.85 -36.31
N ARG A 174 -7.42 -24.62 -35.05
CA ARG A 174 -6.02 -24.60 -34.64
C ARG A 174 -5.63 -25.94 -34.01
N VAL A 175 -4.81 -26.69 -34.74
CA VAL A 175 -4.16 -27.90 -34.22
C VAL A 175 -2.97 -27.49 -33.35
N ALA A 176 -3.05 -27.81 -32.06
CA ALA A 176 -2.01 -27.45 -31.09
C ALA A 176 -1.04 -28.57 -30.78
N ALA A 177 -1.49 -29.81 -30.95
CA ALA A 177 -0.65 -30.98 -30.88
C ALA A 177 -1.06 -32.00 -31.93
N CYS A 178 -0.06 -32.71 -32.44
CA CYS A 178 -0.24 -33.86 -33.31
C CYS A 178 0.58 -35.01 -32.72
N GLU A 179 -0.09 -36.14 -32.58
CA GLU A 179 0.37 -37.35 -31.89
C GLU A 179 -0.07 -38.58 -32.67
N PHE A 180 0.41 -39.74 -32.25
CA PHE A 180 -0.03 -41.04 -32.74
C PHE A 180 -0.98 -41.74 -31.74
N HIS A 181 -1.60 -42.83 -32.16
CA HIS A 181 -2.73 -43.45 -31.44
C HIS A 181 -2.39 -43.89 -30.00
N LEU A 182 -1.33 -44.69 -29.78
CA LEU A 182 -1.01 -45.13 -28.41
C LEU A 182 -0.56 -43.98 -27.50
N LEU A 183 0.06 -42.93 -28.05
CA LEU A 183 0.40 -41.75 -27.26
C LEU A 183 -0.84 -41.02 -26.77
N SER A 184 -1.89 -40.95 -27.60
CA SER A 184 -3.19 -40.40 -27.21
C SER A 184 -3.88 -41.32 -26.19
N LEU A 185 -3.98 -42.63 -26.46
CA LEU A 185 -4.61 -43.61 -25.57
C LEU A 185 -3.99 -43.65 -24.17
N ALA A 186 -2.67 -43.54 -24.11
CA ALA A 186 -1.91 -43.44 -22.87
C ALA A 186 -2.41 -42.32 -21.93
N GLN A 187 -2.92 -41.21 -22.50
CA GLN A 187 -3.53 -40.11 -21.73
C GLN A 187 -4.92 -40.46 -21.19
N ALA A 188 -5.71 -41.27 -21.92
CA ALA A 188 -7.12 -41.55 -21.61
C ALA A 188 -7.29 -42.26 -20.27
N GLY A 189 -6.37 -43.17 -19.95
CA GLY A 189 -6.44 -43.96 -18.72
C GLY A 189 -5.76 -43.33 -17.51
N ASN A 190 -4.99 -42.25 -17.68
CA ASN A 190 -3.93 -41.87 -16.73
C ASN A 190 -2.97 -43.04 -16.40
N ILE A 191 -3.02 -44.11 -17.20
CA ILE A 191 -2.32 -45.38 -17.01
C ILE A 191 -0.84 -45.20 -17.33
N ALA A 192 -0.53 -44.34 -18.30
CA ALA A 192 0.86 -44.06 -18.64
C ALA A 192 1.64 -43.57 -17.42
N HIS A 193 0.97 -42.87 -16.49
CA HIS A 193 1.56 -42.35 -15.25
C HIS A 193 1.56 -43.36 -14.08
N GLU A 194 1.11 -44.60 -14.29
CA GLU A 194 1.35 -45.66 -13.31
C GLU A 194 2.85 -45.84 -13.07
N ALA A 195 3.20 -46.19 -11.84
CA ALA A 195 4.58 -46.45 -11.47
C ALA A 195 5.03 -47.75 -12.14
N GLY A 196 6.26 -47.75 -12.65
CA GLY A 196 6.81 -48.90 -13.37
C GLY A 196 6.86 -48.68 -14.87
N ALA A 197 7.17 -49.75 -15.61
CA ALA A 197 7.14 -49.75 -17.06
C ALA A 197 6.06 -50.71 -17.57
N HIS A 198 5.27 -50.26 -18.54
CA HIS A 198 4.13 -50.99 -19.06
C HIS A 198 4.13 -50.98 -20.58
N ILE A 199 3.80 -52.11 -21.19
CA ILE A 199 3.58 -52.20 -22.64
C ILE A 199 2.12 -51.88 -22.90
N PHE A 200 1.86 -50.98 -23.84
CA PHE A 200 0.54 -50.70 -24.38
C PHE A 200 0.48 -51.32 -25.76
N ILE A 201 -0.60 -52.04 -26.03
CA ILE A 201 -0.83 -52.71 -27.31
C ILE A 201 -2.19 -52.28 -27.83
N LEU A 202 -2.22 -51.69 -29.02
CA LEU A 202 -3.46 -51.41 -29.74
C LEU A 202 -3.55 -52.38 -30.91
N ILE A 203 -4.59 -53.20 -30.93
CA ILE A 203 -4.88 -54.12 -32.04
C ILE A 203 -6.03 -53.55 -32.85
N ASP A 204 -5.83 -53.48 -34.17
CA ASP A 204 -6.80 -53.07 -35.18
C ASP A 204 -6.84 -54.09 -36.33
N GLU A 205 -7.74 -53.89 -37.30
CA GLU A 205 -7.92 -54.78 -38.45
C GLU A 205 -6.66 -54.89 -39.33
N ASP A 206 -5.86 -53.82 -39.41
CA ASP A 206 -4.68 -53.71 -40.28
C ASP A 206 -3.35 -54.08 -39.57
N GLY A 207 -3.36 -54.29 -38.25
CA GLY A 207 -2.13 -54.50 -37.50
C GLY A 207 -2.23 -54.32 -35.98
N ALA A 208 -1.08 -54.34 -35.32
CA ALA A 208 -0.93 -53.92 -33.94
C ALA A 208 0.16 -52.85 -33.78
N GLU A 209 -0.15 -51.89 -32.92
CA GLU A 209 0.80 -50.90 -32.41
C GLU A 209 1.23 -51.33 -31.01
N PHE A 210 2.51 -51.17 -30.71
CA PHE A 210 3.11 -51.47 -29.42
C PHE A 210 3.88 -50.25 -28.93
N ALA A 211 3.71 -49.89 -27.67
CA ALA A 211 4.48 -48.82 -27.05
C ALA A 211 4.86 -49.16 -25.60
N ILE A 212 6.07 -48.80 -25.19
CA ILE A 212 6.49 -48.93 -23.78
C ILE A 212 6.45 -47.56 -23.13
N PHE A 213 5.70 -47.46 -22.04
CA PHE A 213 5.66 -46.27 -21.19
C PHE A 213 6.31 -46.56 -19.85
N HIS A 214 7.19 -45.66 -19.38
CA HIS A 214 7.81 -45.72 -18.07
C HIS A 214 7.56 -44.42 -17.31
N GLY A 215 6.77 -44.44 -16.24
CA GLY A 215 6.46 -43.25 -15.44
C GLY A 215 5.85 -42.08 -16.23
N GLY A 216 5.06 -42.37 -17.26
CA GLY A 216 4.41 -41.40 -18.16
C GLY A 216 5.22 -41.04 -19.39
N GLU A 217 6.44 -41.56 -19.52
CA GLU A 217 7.32 -41.26 -20.64
C GLU A 217 7.32 -42.39 -21.66
N LEU A 218 7.12 -42.06 -22.93
CA LEU A 218 7.22 -42.99 -24.04
C LEU A 218 8.69 -43.35 -24.28
N ILE A 219 9.04 -44.63 -24.13
CA ILE A 219 10.40 -45.15 -24.27
C ILE A 219 10.61 -45.88 -25.60
N MET A 220 9.58 -46.58 -26.07
CA MET A 220 9.67 -47.38 -27.29
C MET A 220 8.32 -47.39 -27.99
N HIS A 221 8.35 -47.47 -29.31
CA HIS A 221 7.16 -47.61 -30.13
C HIS A 221 7.49 -48.45 -31.38
N VAL A 222 6.63 -49.42 -31.70
CA VAL A 222 6.77 -50.35 -32.82
C VAL A 222 5.40 -50.61 -33.43
N ILE A 223 5.34 -50.66 -34.75
CA ILE A 223 4.14 -51.01 -35.51
C ILE A 223 4.37 -52.35 -36.19
N LYS A 224 3.36 -53.21 -36.17
CA LYS A 224 3.32 -54.47 -36.90
C LYS A 224 2.06 -54.54 -37.72
N LYS A 225 2.23 -54.58 -39.04
CA LYS A 225 1.13 -54.88 -39.96
C LYS A 225 0.93 -56.39 -39.99
N PHE A 226 -0.31 -56.82 -39.92
CA PHE A 226 -0.66 -58.23 -40.06
C PHE A 226 -1.31 -58.46 -41.43
N ASP A 227 -1.27 -59.70 -41.91
CA ASP A 227 -2.09 -60.08 -43.05
C ASP A 227 -3.57 -59.99 -42.62
N PRO A 228 -4.44 -59.25 -43.35
CA PRO A 228 -5.87 -59.15 -43.02
C PRO A 228 -6.56 -60.52 -42.91
N VAL A 229 -6.02 -61.56 -43.55
CA VAL A 229 -6.50 -62.95 -43.42
C VAL A 229 -6.35 -63.48 -41.98
N LEU A 230 -5.36 -63.01 -41.22
CA LEU A 230 -5.13 -63.37 -39.81
C LEU A 230 -6.24 -62.87 -38.88
N ALA A 231 -6.98 -61.83 -39.29
CA ALA A 231 -8.16 -61.33 -38.59
C ALA A 231 -9.41 -62.22 -38.77
N VAL A 232 -9.39 -63.15 -39.73
CA VAL A 232 -10.51 -64.04 -40.05
C VAL A 232 -10.52 -65.27 -39.11
N GLY A 233 -11.70 -65.83 -38.80
CA GLY A 233 -11.90 -66.73 -37.66
C GLY A 233 -11.08 -68.04 -37.60
N GLY A 234 -10.93 -68.59 -36.40
CA GLY A 234 -10.39 -69.94 -36.15
C GLY A 234 -8.88 -70.00 -35.92
N GLU A 235 -8.17 -70.74 -36.78
CA GLU A 235 -6.70 -70.97 -36.70
C GLU A 235 -5.89 -69.68 -36.89
N ASN A 236 -6.38 -68.81 -37.77
CA ASN A 236 -5.78 -67.51 -38.08
C ASN A 236 -5.69 -66.57 -36.86
N ARG A 237 -6.70 -66.61 -35.96
CA ARG A 237 -6.67 -65.84 -34.71
C ARG A 237 -5.64 -66.36 -33.71
N GLN A 238 -5.36 -67.67 -33.70
CA GLN A 238 -4.31 -68.23 -32.85
C GLN A 238 -2.93 -67.80 -33.33
N ALA A 239 -2.72 -67.79 -34.65
CA ALA A 239 -1.49 -67.27 -35.24
C ALA A 239 -1.28 -65.79 -34.89
N LEU A 240 -2.32 -64.95 -35.02
CA LEU A 240 -2.29 -63.55 -34.60
C LEU A 240 -1.91 -63.41 -33.11
N GLN A 241 -2.52 -64.22 -32.24
CA GLN A 241 -2.23 -64.21 -30.80
C GLN A 241 -0.76 -64.53 -30.51
N SER A 242 -0.20 -65.57 -31.14
CA SER A 242 1.21 -65.94 -30.98
C SER A 242 2.16 -64.88 -31.53
N GLU A 243 1.79 -64.20 -32.62
CA GLU A 243 2.60 -63.11 -33.17
C GLU A 243 2.65 -61.91 -32.21
N ILE A 244 1.50 -61.52 -31.65
CA ILE A 244 1.41 -60.48 -30.62
C ILE A 244 2.20 -60.90 -29.38
N GLY A 245 2.08 -62.15 -28.94
CA GLY A 245 2.79 -62.69 -27.78
C GLY A 245 4.30 -62.66 -27.97
N PHE A 246 4.78 -63.08 -29.14
CA PHE A 246 6.20 -63.03 -29.52
C PHE A 246 6.72 -61.59 -29.52
N GLU A 247 6.02 -60.67 -30.18
CA GLU A 247 6.43 -59.26 -30.25
C GLU A 247 6.45 -58.59 -28.88
N THR A 248 5.46 -58.89 -28.03
CA THR A 248 5.42 -58.39 -26.64
C THR A 248 6.64 -58.84 -25.84
N LYS A 249 6.99 -60.14 -25.91
CA LYS A 249 8.19 -60.68 -25.24
C LYS A 249 9.47 -60.06 -25.78
N ARG A 250 9.57 -59.90 -27.10
CA ARG A 250 10.72 -59.29 -27.77
C ARG A 250 10.96 -57.87 -27.27
N LEU A 251 9.89 -57.07 -27.18
CA LEU A 251 9.96 -55.69 -26.68
C LEU A 251 10.29 -55.63 -25.19
N ALA A 252 9.68 -56.48 -24.35
CA ALA A 252 9.99 -56.56 -22.93
C ALA A 252 11.46 -56.93 -22.68
N ALA A 253 11.96 -57.96 -23.38
CA ALA A 253 13.35 -58.39 -23.28
C ALA A 253 14.31 -57.30 -23.76
N HIS A 254 13.99 -56.60 -24.85
CA HIS A 254 14.82 -55.49 -25.34
C HIS A 254 14.86 -54.33 -24.33
N ALA A 255 13.73 -53.94 -23.74
CA ALA A 255 13.69 -52.88 -22.72
C ALA A 255 14.53 -53.24 -21.48
N GLU A 256 14.50 -54.50 -21.04
CA GLU A 256 15.28 -54.94 -19.89
C GLU A 256 16.78 -55.01 -20.20
N THR A 257 17.15 -55.57 -21.36
CA THR A 257 18.55 -55.79 -21.74
C THR A 257 19.28 -54.52 -22.19
N GLU A 258 18.66 -53.69 -23.03
CA GLU A 258 19.31 -52.50 -23.60
C GLU A 258 19.13 -51.25 -22.74
N LEU A 259 18.02 -51.15 -22.01
CA LEU A 259 17.65 -49.95 -21.24
C LEU A 259 17.65 -50.16 -19.72
N GLY A 260 17.75 -51.40 -19.23
CA GLY A 260 17.65 -51.72 -17.80
C GLY A 260 16.26 -51.46 -17.22
N ILE A 261 15.23 -51.49 -18.07
CA ILE A 261 13.84 -51.21 -17.70
C ILE A 261 13.06 -52.52 -17.71
N LYS A 262 12.69 -53.01 -16.52
CA LYS A 262 11.83 -54.19 -16.38
C LYS A 262 10.37 -53.81 -16.61
N VAL A 263 9.72 -54.48 -17.56
CA VAL A 263 8.28 -54.35 -17.81
C VAL A 263 7.49 -55.09 -16.73
N GLU A 264 6.46 -54.44 -16.19
CA GLU A 264 5.65 -54.93 -15.08
C GLU A 264 4.28 -55.46 -15.52
N SER A 265 3.71 -54.92 -16.58
CA SER A 265 2.41 -55.37 -17.11
C SER A 265 2.18 -54.93 -18.56
N VAL A 266 1.12 -55.47 -19.14
CA VAL A 266 0.64 -55.15 -20.48
C VAL A 266 -0.77 -54.57 -20.40
N TYR A 267 -1.01 -53.47 -21.10
CA TYR A 267 -2.32 -52.87 -21.33
C TYR A 267 -2.74 -53.13 -22.76
N LEU A 268 -3.84 -53.84 -22.91
CA LEU A 268 -4.36 -54.18 -24.22
C LEU A 268 -5.61 -53.37 -24.54
N PHE A 269 -5.58 -52.77 -25.73
CA PHE A 269 -6.67 -52.04 -26.36
C PHE A 269 -7.06 -52.83 -27.61
N ASN A 270 -8.24 -53.46 -27.56
CA ASN A 270 -8.72 -54.32 -28.63
C ASN A 270 -9.89 -53.65 -29.34
N LYS A 271 -9.74 -53.34 -30.63
CA LYS A 271 -10.85 -52.87 -31.48
C LYS A 271 -11.59 -54.01 -32.19
N MET A 272 -11.01 -55.21 -32.25
CA MET A 272 -11.51 -56.34 -33.05
C MET A 272 -12.53 -57.23 -32.31
N GLY A 273 -12.80 -57.01 -31.02
CA GLY A 273 -13.77 -57.81 -30.25
C GLY A 273 -13.39 -59.30 -30.08
N ILE A 274 -12.08 -59.56 -29.93
CA ILE A 274 -11.47 -60.89 -29.73
C ILE A 274 -11.05 -61.15 -28.26
N GLU A 275 -11.90 -60.80 -27.29
CA GLU A 275 -11.57 -60.87 -25.85
C GLU A 275 -11.21 -62.29 -25.37
N ALA A 276 -11.86 -63.34 -25.90
CA ALA A 276 -11.67 -64.72 -25.45
C ALA A 276 -10.29 -65.30 -25.82
N GLU A 277 -9.72 -64.87 -26.95
CA GLU A 277 -8.39 -65.26 -27.40
C GLU A 277 -7.29 -64.57 -26.58
N ILE A 278 -7.58 -63.42 -25.98
CA ILE A 278 -6.61 -62.64 -25.20
C ILE A 278 -6.37 -63.25 -23.82
N GLU A 279 -7.34 -63.92 -23.19
CA GLU A 279 -7.10 -64.63 -21.92
C GLU A 279 -5.99 -65.69 -22.06
N LYS A 280 -5.76 -66.18 -23.27
CA LYS A 280 -4.65 -67.10 -23.57
C LYS A 280 -3.32 -66.37 -23.74
N LEU A 281 -3.34 -65.09 -24.11
CA LEU A 281 -2.13 -64.26 -24.30
C LEU A 281 -1.39 -64.06 -22.97
N GLU A 282 -2.11 -63.85 -21.86
CA GLU A 282 -1.50 -63.69 -20.52
C GLU A 282 -0.62 -64.89 -20.12
N LYS A 283 -1.10 -66.11 -20.41
CA LYS A 283 -0.34 -67.34 -20.17
C LYS A 283 0.89 -67.45 -21.07
N GLU A 284 0.83 -66.88 -22.26
CA GLU A 284 1.93 -66.92 -23.20
C GLU A 284 3.04 -65.94 -22.80
N ILE A 285 2.69 -64.70 -22.45
CA ILE A 285 3.66 -63.61 -22.24
C ILE A 285 4.33 -63.57 -20.86
N ASP A 286 3.80 -64.30 -19.87
CA ASP A 286 4.28 -64.30 -18.47
C ASP A 286 4.30 -62.90 -17.84
N LEU A 287 3.35 -62.06 -18.22
CA LEU A 287 3.14 -60.70 -17.70
C LEU A 287 1.65 -60.48 -17.47
N PRO A 288 1.25 -59.78 -16.38
CA PRO A 288 -0.15 -59.44 -16.14
C PRO A 288 -0.72 -58.64 -17.31
N VAL A 289 -1.85 -59.10 -17.86
CA VAL A 289 -2.56 -58.39 -18.93
C VAL A 289 -3.77 -57.67 -18.36
N ARG A 290 -3.83 -56.35 -18.57
CA ARG A 290 -4.97 -55.51 -18.20
C ARG A 290 -5.72 -55.07 -19.44
N PHE A 291 -6.99 -55.40 -19.48
CA PHE A 291 -7.88 -54.96 -20.54
C PHE A 291 -8.36 -53.55 -20.27
N PHE A 292 -8.16 -52.66 -21.22
CA PHE A 292 -8.75 -51.33 -21.15
C PHE A 292 -10.05 -51.30 -21.94
N SER A 293 -11.17 -51.40 -21.23
CA SER A 293 -12.50 -51.21 -21.79
C SER A 293 -13.25 -50.13 -21.02
N PRO A 294 -13.10 -48.84 -21.41
CA PRO A 294 -13.99 -47.78 -20.97
C PRO A 294 -15.46 -48.17 -21.20
N ALA A 295 -16.36 -47.63 -20.40
CA ALA A 295 -17.82 -47.76 -20.62
C ALA A 295 -18.33 -47.06 -21.91
N GLU A 296 -17.44 -46.66 -22.82
CA GLU A 296 -17.70 -45.87 -24.02
C GLU A 296 -17.38 -46.69 -25.28
N ASN A 297 -17.75 -46.19 -26.46
CA ASN A 297 -17.45 -46.82 -27.74
C ASN A 297 -15.91 -46.88 -27.98
N PRO A 298 -15.32 -48.04 -28.33
CA PRO A 298 -13.89 -48.19 -28.63
C PRO A 298 -13.33 -47.19 -29.67
N ALA A 299 -14.14 -46.81 -30.66
CA ALA A 299 -13.78 -45.82 -31.66
C ALA A 299 -13.56 -44.40 -31.08
N LEU A 300 -13.97 -44.14 -29.83
CA LEU A 300 -13.74 -42.86 -29.16
C LEU A 300 -12.49 -42.84 -28.27
N TYR A 301 -11.83 -43.98 -28.03
CA TYR A 301 -10.77 -44.06 -27.02
C TYR A 301 -9.58 -43.17 -27.34
N ILE A 302 -9.13 -43.20 -28.59
CA ILE A 302 -8.00 -42.40 -29.07
C ILE A 302 -8.36 -40.91 -28.99
N ALA A 303 -9.50 -40.52 -29.54
CA ALA A 303 -10.00 -39.15 -29.49
C ALA A 303 -10.17 -38.64 -28.05
N ARG A 304 -10.67 -39.48 -27.13
CA ARG A 304 -10.76 -39.15 -25.71
C ARG A 304 -9.39 -38.91 -25.09
N GLY A 305 -8.43 -39.79 -25.37
CA GLY A 305 -7.05 -39.64 -24.93
C GLY A 305 -6.42 -38.34 -25.41
N ALA A 306 -6.54 -38.05 -26.70
CA ALA A 306 -6.11 -36.79 -27.31
C ALA A 306 -6.76 -35.57 -26.61
N SER A 307 -8.06 -35.65 -26.26
CA SER A 307 -8.76 -34.58 -25.54
C SER A 307 -8.24 -34.33 -24.12
N LEU A 308 -7.52 -35.30 -23.55
CA LEU A 308 -6.96 -35.26 -22.21
C LEU A 308 -5.48 -34.88 -22.19
N ARG A 309 -4.88 -34.57 -23.34
CA ARG A 309 -3.45 -34.20 -23.44
C ARG A 309 -3.08 -33.14 -22.42
N ASN A 310 -2.07 -33.45 -21.61
CA ASN A 310 -1.56 -32.51 -20.63
C ASN A 310 -0.59 -31.50 -21.26
N PHE A 311 -1.10 -30.31 -21.56
CA PHE A 311 -0.29 -29.23 -22.10
C PHE A 311 0.64 -28.55 -21.07
N SER A 312 0.59 -28.92 -19.79
CA SER A 312 1.42 -28.31 -18.73
C SER A 312 2.88 -28.78 -18.78
N PHE A 313 3.15 -29.95 -19.37
CA PHE A 313 4.49 -30.55 -19.42
C PHE A 313 4.88 -30.93 -20.87
N PRO A 314 5.05 -29.93 -21.76
CA PRO A 314 5.33 -30.19 -23.18
C PRO A 314 6.65 -30.94 -23.41
N GLU A 315 7.58 -30.91 -22.46
CA GLU A 315 8.86 -31.61 -22.54
C GLU A 315 8.75 -33.13 -22.32
N LYS A 316 7.61 -33.66 -21.85
CA LYS A 316 7.48 -35.11 -21.62
C LYS A 316 6.97 -35.87 -22.84
N THR A 317 6.09 -35.24 -23.61
CA THR A 317 5.32 -35.87 -24.69
C THR A 317 5.82 -35.43 -26.07
N ILE A 318 5.76 -36.33 -27.04
CA ILE A 318 6.01 -36.00 -28.44
C ILE A 318 4.92 -35.06 -28.98
N ASN A 319 5.31 -34.14 -29.87
CA ASN A 319 4.41 -33.30 -30.63
C ASN A 319 4.99 -33.00 -32.02
N PHE A 320 4.31 -33.44 -33.08
CA PHE A 320 4.75 -33.22 -34.45
C PHE A 320 4.36 -31.86 -35.03
N VAL A 321 3.55 -31.05 -34.32
CA VAL A 321 3.15 -29.73 -34.82
C VAL A 321 4.37 -28.81 -34.93
N PRO A 322 4.63 -28.21 -36.12
CA PRO A 322 5.82 -27.39 -36.34
C PRO A 322 5.92 -26.20 -35.39
N PRO A 323 7.14 -25.80 -34.98
CA PRO A 323 7.36 -24.55 -34.24
C PRO A 323 6.82 -23.35 -35.02
N GLY A 324 6.20 -22.37 -34.34
CA GLY A 324 5.71 -21.13 -34.97
C GLY A 324 4.39 -21.24 -35.75
N SER A 325 3.79 -22.42 -35.88
CA SER A 325 2.48 -22.64 -36.54
C SER A 325 1.27 -22.04 -35.79
N GLY A 326 1.49 -21.18 -34.78
CA GLY A 326 0.48 -20.77 -33.80
C GLY A 326 -0.04 -21.92 -32.94
N GLY A 327 0.39 -23.16 -33.20
CA GLY A 327 -0.09 -24.40 -32.60
C GLY A 327 0.60 -24.75 -31.28
N ARG A 328 1.88 -24.42 -31.08
CA ARG A 328 2.56 -24.74 -29.80
C ARG A 328 1.89 -23.99 -28.66
N TYR A 329 1.06 -24.73 -27.91
CA TYR A 329 0.25 -24.22 -26.82
C TYR A 329 1.07 -23.41 -25.79
N GLY A 330 2.37 -23.72 -25.62
CA GLY A 330 3.29 -22.99 -24.76
C GLY A 330 3.46 -21.49 -25.10
N GLU A 331 3.46 -21.10 -26.38
CA GLU A 331 3.58 -19.68 -26.77
C GLU A 331 2.32 -18.90 -26.40
N ASN A 332 1.15 -19.52 -26.57
CA ASN A 332 -0.12 -18.95 -26.16
C ASN A 332 -0.34 -19.00 -24.64
N LEU A 333 0.32 -19.92 -23.92
CA LEU A 333 0.31 -19.93 -22.46
C LEU A 333 0.93 -18.63 -21.93
N ILE A 334 1.97 -18.09 -22.56
CA ILE A 334 2.57 -16.81 -22.17
C ILE A 334 1.57 -15.67 -22.38
N LEU A 335 1.00 -15.52 -23.58
CA LEU A 335 0.02 -14.46 -23.86
C LEU A 335 -1.23 -14.56 -22.97
N ARG A 336 -1.66 -15.78 -22.63
CA ARG A 336 -2.78 -16.02 -21.70
C ARG A 336 -2.40 -15.72 -20.26
N THR A 337 -1.20 -16.11 -19.83
CA THR A 337 -0.65 -15.81 -18.51
C THR A 337 -0.54 -14.29 -18.36
N LEU A 338 -0.06 -13.58 -19.38
CA LEU A 338 -0.04 -12.12 -19.42
C LEU A 338 -1.45 -11.56 -19.29
N ARG A 339 -2.44 -12.00 -20.09
CA ARG A 339 -3.85 -11.57 -19.97
C ARG A 339 -4.42 -11.80 -18.56
N LEU A 340 -4.12 -12.95 -17.97
CA LEU A 340 -4.53 -13.31 -16.62
C LEU A 340 -3.94 -12.33 -15.59
N TRP A 341 -2.64 -12.05 -15.67
CA TRP A 341 -1.98 -11.06 -14.83
C TRP A 341 -2.53 -9.65 -15.05
N THR A 342 -2.78 -9.26 -16.31
CA THR A 342 -3.41 -7.97 -16.63
C THR A 342 -4.77 -7.84 -15.95
N ASN A 343 -5.60 -8.89 -15.97
CA ASN A 343 -6.91 -8.89 -15.31
C ASN A 343 -6.77 -8.84 -13.78
N ILE A 344 -5.87 -9.63 -13.18
CA ILE A 344 -5.63 -9.61 -11.73
C ILE A 344 -5.18 -8.23 -11.28
N VAL A 345 -4.20 -7.63 -11.97
CA VAL A 345 -3.69 -6.30 -11.66
C VAL A 345 -4.80 -5.25 -11.81
N SER A 346 -5.61 -5.34 -12.86
CA SER A 346 -6.74 -4.43 -13.08
C SER A 346 -7.78 -4.50 -11.96
N ILE A 347 -8.17 -5.71 -11.54
CA ILE A 347 -9.10 -5.90 -10.42
C ILE A 347 -8.49 -5.37 -9.12
N PHE A 348 -7.21 -5.66 -8.87
CA PHE A 348 -6.50 -5.16 -7.70
C PHE A 348 -6.48 -3.63 -7.66
N LEU A 349 -6.22 -2.97 -8.80
CA LEU A 349 -6.26 -1.51 -8.91
C LEU A 349 -7.66 -0.95 -8.61
N VAL A 350 -8.73 -1.58 -9.12
CA VAL A 350 -10.11 -1.16 -8.82
C VAL A 350 -10.41 -1.29 -7.32
N VAL A 351 -10.01 -2.41 -6.70
CA VAL A 351 -10.19 -2.61 -5.26
C VAL A 351 -9.40 -1.59 -4.45
N MET A 352 -8.13 -1.33 -4.81
CA MET A 352 -7.33 -0.28 -4.19
C MET A 352 -8.00 1.09 -4.31
N LEU A 353 -8.55 1.43 -5.48
CA LEU A 353 -9.22 2.70 -5.72
C LEU A 353 -10.49 2.83 -4.84
N LEU A 354 -11.25 1.75 -4.66
CA LEU A 354 -12.39 1.72 -3.73
C LEU A 354 -11.95 1.88 -2.27
N VAL A 355 -10.85 1.23 -1.86
CA VAL A 355 -10.30 1.36 -0.50
C VAL A 355 -9.83 2.78 -0.24
N PHE A 356 -9.06 3.37 -1.17
CA PHE A 356 -8.62 4.77 -1.05
C PHE A 356 -9.78 5.75 -1.11
N GLY A 357 -10.79 5.51 -1.95
CA GLY A 357 -12.01 6.30 -1.99
C GLY A 357 -12.76 6.25 -0.66
N GLY A 358 -12.92 5.06 -0.08
CA GLY A 358 -13.51 4.89 1.25
C GLY A 358 -12.71 5.57 2.35
N PHE A 359 -11.38 5.44 2.32
CA PHE A 359 -10.49 6.11 3.26
C PHE A 359 -10.54 7.64 3.13
N TYR A 360 -10.62 8.16 1.90
CA TYR A 360 -10.81 9.59 1.64
C TYR A 360 -12.13 10.10 2.21
N VAL A 361 -13.24 9.37 2.00
CA VAL A 361 -14.54 9.73 2.59
C VAL A 361 -14.48 9.70 4.12
N PHE A 362 -13.84 8.69 4.71
CA PHE A 362 -13.64 8.60 6.15
C PHE A 362 -12.84 9.79 6.70
N LEU A 363 -11.69 10.12 6.10
CA LEU A 363 -10.87 11.27 6.50
C LEU A 363 -11.63 12.59 6.35
N ARG A 364 -12.42 12.74 5.29
CA ARG A 364 -13.28 13.91 5.09
C ARG A 364 -14.33 14.03 6.20
N GLY A 365 -14.92 12.91 6.63
CA GLY A 365 -15.83 12.86 7.78
C GLY A 365 -15.14 13.28 9.08
N GLN A 366 -13.96 12.72 9.38
CA GLN A 366 -13.17 13.10 10.57
C GLN A 366 -12.81 14.59 10.58
N ARG A 367 -12.42 15.14 9.43
CA ARG A 367 -12.12 16.57 9.28
C ARG A 367 -13.34 17.44 9.62
N GLN A 368 -14.54 17.08 9.16
CA GLN A 368 -15.76 17.84 9.46
C GLN A 368 -16.10 17.81 10.96
N THR A 369 -15.96 16.66 11.61
CA THR A 369 -16.17 16.55 13.06
C THR A 369 -15.19 17.45 13.82
N LEU A 370 -13.90 17.43 13.46
CA LEU A 370 -12.89 18.28 14.08
C LEU A 370 -13.15 19.78 13.82
N GLU A 371 -13.58 20.15 12.62
CA GLU A 371 -13.98 21.54 12.31
C GLU A 371 -15.17 21.97 13.20
N GLN A 372 -16.16 21.12 13.43
CA GLN A 372 -17.27 21.42 14.34
C GLN A 372 -16.82 21.55 15.81
N GLU A 373 -15.95 20.66 16.28
CA GLU A 373 -15.37 20.74 17.62
C GLU A 373 -14.57 22.03 17.81
N THR A 374 -13.78 22.45 16.81
CA THR A 374 -13.05 23.72 16.88
C THR A 374 -13.96 24.94 16.88
N VAL A 375 -15.07 24.91 16.13
CA VAL A 375 -16.06 26.00 16.16
C VAL A 375 -16.73 26.06 17.52
N GLN A 376 -17.17 24.92 18.09
CA GLN A 376 -17.75 24.89 19.43
C GLN A 376 -16.78 25.34 20.51
N PHE A 377 -15.51 24.91 20.42
CA PHE A 377 -14.47 25.34 21.34
C PHE A 377 -14.24 26.86 21.23
N LYS A 378 -14.26 27.42 20.02
CA LYS A 378 -14.16 28.86 19.79
C LYS A 378 -15.34 29.63 20.38
N THR A 379 -16.59 29.17 20.20
CA THR A 379 -17.75 29.81 20.83
C THR A 379 -17.72 29.74 22.35
N VAL A 380 -17.25 28.62 22.93
CA VAL A 380 -17.05 28.51 24.38
C VAL A 380 -15.98 29.49 24.85
N LEU A 381 -14.84 29.58 24.14
CA LEU A 381 -13.78 30.55 24.46
C LEU A 381 -14.30 31.99 24.38
N ASP A 382 -15.00 32.34 23.29
CA ASP A 382 -15.55 33.68 23.08
C ASP A 382 -16.56 34.03 24.19
N SER A 383 -17.37 33.06 24.66
CA SER A 383 -18.30 33.26 25.78
C SER A 383 -17.60 33.47 27.13
N GLN A 384 -16.45 32.80 27.37
CA GLN A 384 -15.65 33.00 28.58
C GLN A 384 -14.87 34.32 28.55
N ILE A 385 -14.45 34.77 27.36
CA ILE A 385 -13.84 36.09 27.15
C ILE A 385 -14.86 37.21 27.45
N VAL A 386 -16.14 37.03 27.07
CA VAL A 386 -17.21 37.99 27.40
C VAL A 386 -17.48 38.06 28.92
N GLN A 387 -17.49 36.93 29.63
CA GLN A 387 -17.63 36.92 31.11
C GLN A 387 -16.45 37.55 31.85
N SER A 388 -15.25 37.51 31.29
CA SER A 388 -14.08 38.18 31.86
C SER A 388 -14.04 39.69 31.55
N GLY A 389 -14.77 40.14 30.52
CA GLY A 389 -14.96 41.56 30.20
C GLY A 389 -15.68 42.35 31.31
N GLU A 390 -16.75 41.80 31.89
CA GLU A 390 -17.47 42.44 33.01
C GLU A 390 -16.57 42.63 34.24
N LEU A 391 -15.72 41.64 34.58
CA LEU A 391 -14.77 41.74 35.68
C LEU A 391 -13.66 42.79 35.44
N ILE A 392 -13.23 42.94 34.18
CA ILE A 392 -12.23 43.95 33.80
C ILE A 392 -12.83 45.36 33.90
N GLU A 393 -14.10 45.52 33.53
CA GLU A 393 -14.82 46.78 33.64
C GLU A 393 -15.01 47.20 35.11
N THR A 394 -15.38 46.26 35.99
CA THR A 394 -15.50 46.54 37.44
C THR A 394 -14.16 46.90 38.08
N ALA A 395 -13.06 46.25 37.64
CA ALA A 395 -11.72 46.56 38.13
C ALA A 395 -11.24 47.96 37.70
N ASN A 396 -11.60 48.39 36.48
CA ASN A 396 -11.27 49.72 35.98
C ASN A 396 -12.05 50.83 36.72
N GLU A 397 -13.33 50.63 37.00
CA GLU A 397 -14.12 51.58 37.82
C GLU A 397 -13.55 51.70 39.24
N PHE A 398 -13.18 50.57 39.86
CA PHE A 398 -12.55 50.57 41.19
C PHE A 398 -11.22 51.34 41.21
N ASN A 399 -10.38 51.15 40.19
CA ASN A 399 -9.10 51.86 40.07
C ASN A 399 -9.31 53.37 39.90
N GLN A 400 -10.28 53.79 39.07
CA GLN A 400 -10.62 55.21 38.90
C GLN A 400 -11.12 55.86 40.19
N LEU A 401 -11.99 55.18 40.94
CA LEU A 401 -12.48 55.67 42.24
C LEU A 401 -11.35 55.77 43.28
N THR A 402 -10.41 54.82 43.26
CA THR A 402 -9.24 54.83 44.14
C THR A 402 -8.30 55.98 43.81
N GLU A 403 -8.10 56.27 42.54
CA GLU A 403 -7.24 57.36 42.06
C GLU A 403 -7.84 58.74 42.39
N LEU A 404 -9.15 58.90 42.25
CA LEU A 404 -9.88 60.09 42.71
C LEU A 404 -9.80 60.29 44.24
N ALA A 405 -9.89 59.20 45.02
CA ALA A 405 -9.73 59.24 46.47
C ALA A 405 -8.30 59.64 46.88
N LEU A 406 -7.28 59.14 46.17
CA LEU A 406 -5.88 59.50 46.36
C LEU A 406 -5.59 60.96 46.00
N GLN A 407 -6.17 61.47 44.91
CA GLN A 407 -6.08 62.89 44.53
C GLN A 407 -6.74 63.80 45.59
N ALA A 408 -7.92 63.45 46.08
CA ALA A 408 -8.61 64.20 47.14
C ALA A 408 -7.83 64.17 48.48
N ALA A 409 -7.15 63.06 48.80
CA ALA A 409 -6.32 62.95 50.00
C ALA A 409 -5.01 63.76 49.89
N SER A 410 -4.43 63.88 48.69
CA SER A 410 -3.16 64.58 48.43
C SER A 410 -3.27 66.12 48.40
N GLN A 411 -4.48 66.69 48.31
CA GLN A 411 -4.74 68.14 48.34
C GLN A 411 -4.91 68.74 49.76
N ARG A 412 -4.61 68.00 50.85
CA ARG A 412 -4.52 68.59 52.20
C ARG A 412 -3.30 69.53 52.30
N SER A 413 -3.60 70.83 52.15
CA SER A 413 -2.72 71.96 51.88
C SER A 413 -1.44 72.12 52.73
N GLU A 414 -0.40 72.70 52.12
CA GLU A 414 0.77 73.31 52.77
C GLU A 414 0.44 74.23 53.96
N ILE A 415 -0.78 74.79 54.01
CA ILE A 415 -1.27 75.65 55.08
C ILE A 415 -1.37 74.86 56.41
N GLY A 416 -1.68 73.56 56.37
CA GLY A 416 -1.73 72.70 57.55
C GLY A 416 -0.37 72.60 58.25
N LYS A 417 0.70 72.39 57.47
CA LYS A 417 2.07 72.26 57.99
C LYS A 417 2.58 73.58 58.62
N ARG A 418 2.21 74.74 58.05
CA ARG A 418 2.62 76.07 58.57
C ARG A 418 1.77 76.54 59.76
N MET A 419 0.48 76.18 59.80
CA MET A 419 -0.40 76.44 60.95
C MET A 419 0.02 75.61 62.17
N GLU A 420 0.45 74.37 61.94
CA GLU A 420 1.00 73.50 62.99
C GLU A 420 2.25 74.13 63.62
N TYR A 421 3.14 74.72 62.81
CA TYR A 421 4.32 75.45 63.29
C TYR A 421 3.97 76.69 64.13
N LEU A 422 3.02 77.51 63.67
CA LEU A 422 2.54 78.69 64.42
C LEU A 422 1.93 78.29 65.77
N MET A 423 1.04 77.28 65.76
CA MET A 423 0.37 76.77 66.96
C MET A 423 1.36 76.20 67.98
N TYR A 424 2.39 75.49 67.51
CA TYR A 424 3.45 74.95 68.36
C TYR A 424 4.14 76.04 69.18
N HIS A 425 4.56 77.13 68.53
CA HIS A 425 5.26 78.22 69.21
C HIS A 425 4.34 79.15 70.02
N ALA A 426 3.09 79.35 69.60
CA ALA A 426 2.12 80.16 70.35
C ALA A 426 1.77 79.52 71.72
N ARG A 427 1.64 78.19 71.76
CA ARG A 427 1.35 77.44 73.00
C ARG A 427 2.42 77.60 74.08
N GLN A 428 3.70 77.68 73.70
CA GLN A 428 4.79 77.78 74.68
C GLN A 428 4.73 79.07 75.53
N GLU A 429 4.15 80.13 74.98
CA GLU A 429 4.00 81.44 75.66
C GLU A 429 2.57 81.67 76.19
N ARG A 430 1.74 80.61 76.21
CA ARG A 430 0.31 80.65 76.57
C ARG A 430 -0.51 81.65 75.72
N ILE A 431 -0.16 81.79 74.45
CA ILE A 431 -0.87 82.66 73.51
C ILE A 431 -2.00 81.87 72.84
N GLY A 432 -3.23 82.33 72.99
CA GLY A 432 -4.41 81.75 72.38
C GLY A 432 -4.68 82.34 71.00
N VAL A 433 -4.96 81.49 70.01
CA VAL A 433 -5.42 81.94 68.69
C VAL A 433 -6.94 82.09 68.75
N VAL A 434 -7.43 83.32 68.65
CA VAL A 434 -8.86 83.66 68.80
C VAL A 434 -9.61 83.42 67.49
N SER A 435 -9.04 83.86 66.37
CA SER A 435 -9.58 83.55 65.05
C SER A 435 -8.50 83.63 63.98
N VAL A 436 -8.65 82.84 62.92
CA VAL A 436 -7.83 82.93 61.71
C VAL A 436 -8.76 83.16 60.54
N GLN A 437 -8.53 84.24 59.79
CA GLN A 437 -9.31 84.58 58.62
C GLN A 437 -8.39 84.65 57.39
N LYS A 438 -8.89 84.16 56.25
CA LYS A 438 -8.27 84.34 54.93
C LYS A 438 -9.14 85.29 54.12
N PRO A 439 -8.80 86.58 54.01
CA PRO A 439 -9.54 87.51 53.17
C PRO A 439 -9.50 87.06 51.70
N ARG A 440 -10.64 87.14 50.99
CA ARG A 440 -10.78 86.59 49.61
C ARG A 440 -9.83 87.23 48.58
N ASP A 441 -9.37 88.46 48.81
CA ASP A 441 -8.57 89.24 47.85
C ASP A 441 -7.08 89.41 48.25
N ARG A 442 -6.58 88.69 49.25
CA ARG A 442 -5.16 88.71 49.62
C ARG A 442 -4.62 87.30 49.84
N GLN A 443 -3.39 87.03 49.38
CA GLN A 443 -2.65 85.81 49.76
C GLN A 443 -2.06 85.95 51.17
N VAL A 444 -2.86 86.38 52.14
CA VAL A 444 -2.40 86.66 53.51
C VAL A 444 -3.40 86.01 54.45
N PHE A 445 -2.91 85.38 55.51
CA PHE A 445 -3.76 84.95 56.62
C PHE A 445 -3.60 85.93 57.76
N VAL A 446 -4.72 86.28 58.39
CA VAL A 446 -4.74 87.17 59.54
C VAL A 446 -5.16 86.34 60.74
N ALA A 447 -4.26 86.25 61.73
CA ALA A 447 -4.57 85.60 63.00
C ALA A 447 -4.72 86.66 64.10
N ALA A 448 -5.88 86.66 64.76
CA ALA A 448 -6.08 87.41 65.99
C ALA A 448 -5.56 86.56 67.15
N LEU A 449 -4.54 87.07 67.85
CA LEU A 449 -3.91 86.39 68.96
C LEU A 449 -4.25 87.10 70.28
N HIS A 450 -4.53 86.30 71.30
CA HIS A 450 -4.71 86.74 72.68
C HIS A 450 -3.52 86.27 73.51
N ALA A 451 -2.82 87.21 74.15
CA ALA A 451 -1.64 86.89 74.94
C ALA A 451 -1.73 87.51 76.33
N PRO A 452 -1.23 86.81 77.37
CA PRO A 452 -1.32 87.28 78.75
C PRO A 452 -0.48 88.54 79.01
N THR A 453 0.58 88.78 78.22
CA THR A 453 1.44 89.98 78.33
C THR A 453 1.99 90.39 76.95
N ARG A 454 2.34 91.67 76.80
CA ARG A 454 2.91 92.22 75.54
C ARG A 454 4.26 91.57 75.17
N ASP A 455 5.08 91.24 76.15
CA ASP A 455 6.41 90.65 75.93
C ASP A 455 6.32 89.25 75.29
N ALA A 456 5.29 88.48 75.63
CA ALA A 456 5.02 87.18 75.03
C ALA A 456 4.71 87.27 73.52
N LEU A 457 4.00 88.32 73.09
CA LEU A 457 3.74 88.55 71.66
C LEU A 457 5.01 88.93 70.90
N LEU A 458 5.88 89.74 71.51
CA LEU A 458 7.15 90.15 70.92
C LEU A 458 8.13 88.97 70.80
N SER A 459 8.16 88.06 71.78
CA SER A 459 8.99 86.85 71.71
C SER A 459 8.52 85.89 70.63
N LEU A 460 7.21 85.68 70.49
CA LEU A 460 6.62 84.85 69.44
C LEU A 460 6.93 85.40 68.04
N LYS A 461 6.77 86.72 67.84
CA LYS A 461 7.12 87.39 66.58
C LYS A 461 8.56 87.06 66.17
N LYS A 462 9.51 87.25 67.10
CA LYS A 462 10.93 87.02 66.84
C LYS A 462 11.24 85.57 66.44
N ARG A 463 10.63 84.58 67.11
CA ARG A 463 10.85 83.16 66.78
C ARG A 463 10.30 82.75 65.42
N ILE A 464 9.16 83.31 65.02
CA ILE A 464 8.57 83.04 63.71
C ILE A 464 9.44 83.65 62.61
N GLU A 465 9.99 84.85 62.84
CA GLU A 465 10.90 85.52 61.91
C GLU A 465 12.24 84.76 61.76
N ASP A 466 12.74 84.09 62.82
CA ASP A 466 14.06 83.42 62.84
C ASP A 466 14.07 81.93 62.41
N GLY A 467 12.93 81.28 62.16
CA GLY A 467 12.81 79.83 61.93
C GLY A 467 13.01 79.35 60.47
N ARG A 468 14.26 79.17 60.00
CA ARG A 468 14.61 78.38 58.79
C ARG A 468 15.38 77.11 59.17
N ALA A 469 14.83 75.93 58.89
CA ALA A 469 15.50 74.81 58.21
C ALA A 469 14.81 73.43 58.41
N MET A 470 14.93 72.61 57.35
CA MET A 470 14.79 71.15 57.25
C MET A 470 13.41 70.55 56.95
N ALA A 471 13.11 70.48 55.64
CA ALA A 471 12.34 69.40 55.01
C ALA A 471 12.98 69.08 53.64
N ALA A 472 13.55 67.88 53.49
CA ALA A 472 13.85 67.17 52.22
C ALA A 472 14.59 65.87 52.61
N THR A 473 13.97 64.69 52.76
CA THR A 473 13.36 63.79 51.74
C THR A 473 14.12 63.67 50.42
N ALA A 474 14.55 62.43 50.18
CA ALA A 474 14.98 61.87 48.91
C ALA A 474 13.91 62.00 47.81
N SER A 475 14.36 62.11 46.56
CA SER A 475 13.62 61.73 45.35
C SER A 475 14.63 61.41 44.24
N GLY A 476 14.35 60.35 43.47
CA GLY A 476 15.09 60.01 42.26
C GLY A 476 14.95 58.53 41.89
N ALA A 477 13.95 58.21 41.06
CA ALA A 477 13.77 56.90 40.42
C ALA A 477 14.10 57.02 38.91
N ASP A 478 14.68 55.93 38.39
CA ASP A 478 15.28 55.77 37.05
C ASP A 478 14.30 55.09 36.07
N LEU A 479 14.26 55.54 34.81
CA LEU A 479 13.43 55.02 33.71
C LEU A 479 14.02 53.70 33.17
N LYS A 480 13.21 52.64 32.97
CA LYS A 480 13.70 51.31 32.53
C LYS A 480 12.96 50.74 31.30
N SER A 481 13.75 50.25 30.34
CA SER A 481 13.36 49.55 29.08
C SER A 481 12.55 48.26 29.32
N ARG A 482 11.75 47.83 28.32
CA ARG A 482 10.90 46.61 28.40
C ARG A 482 11.27 45.56 27.34
N VAL A 483 10.84 44.32 27.53
CA VAL A 483 11.06 43.16 26.65
C VAL A 483 9.73 42.46 26.35
N SER A 484 9.43 42.20 25.08
CA SER A 484 8.20 41.55 24.58
C SER A 484 8.51 40.26 23.79
N VAL A 485 7.58 39.29 23.77
CA VAL A 485 7.74 38.02 23.01
C VAL A 485 7.30 38.19 21.55
N LEU A 486 8.05 37.58 20.63
CA LEU A 486 7.74 37.63 19.19
C LEU A 486 6.37 36.96 18.88
N PRO A 487 5.55 37.57 17.99
CA PRO A 487 4.17 37.15 17.74
C PRO A 487 4.02 35.76 17.13
N ASP A 488 5.03 35.25 16.43
CA ASP A 488 4.96 34.00 15.67
C ASP A 488 5.24 32.74 16.52
N LEU A 489 5.47 32.91 17.84
CA LEU A 489 5.81 31.80 18.73
C LEU A 489 4.56 31.05 19.24
N VAL A 490 4.28 29.88 18.66
CA VAL A 490 3.15 29.01 19.06
C VAL A 490 3.48 28.27 20.36
N GLY A 491 2.71 28.55 21.43
CA GLY A 491 2.75 27.78 22.68
C GLY A 491 3.47 28.44 23.88
N GLY A 492 3.96 29.67 23.76
CA GLY A 492 4.54 30.48 24.84
C GLY A 492 6.02 30.19 25.15
N LEU A 493 6.75 31.22 25.59
CA LEU A 493 8.17 31.18 25.92
C LEU A 493 8.41 30.88 27.40
N ASN A 494 9.28 29.94 27.71
CA ASN A 494 9.61 29.59 29.10
C ASN A 494 10.54 30.65 29.73
N ILE A 495 10.12 31.24 30.84
CA ILE A 495 10.93 32.05 31.75
C ILE A 495 11.61 31.10 32.73
N ARG A 496 12.94 31.10 32.78
CA ARG A 496 13.75 30.17 33.58
C ARG A 496 14.47 30.85 34.74
N SER A 497 14.88 30.06 35.73
CA SER A 497 15.60 30.56 36.92
C SER A 497 17.04 30.99 36.63
N GLY A 498 17.62 30.60 35.48
CA GLY A 498 18.97 30.97 35.05
C GLY A 498 19.11 31.02 33.52
N ALA A 499 20.21 31.61 33.05
CA ALA A 499 20.53 31.80 31.63
C ALA A 499 20.97 30.48 30.95
N GLY A 500 20.00 29.60 30.66
CA GLY A 500 20.26 28.33 29.99
C GLY A 500 19.05 27.39 29.98
N THR A 501 19.04 26.40 29.08
CA THR A 501 17.94 25.43 28.93
C THR A 501 17.88 24.38 30.04
N SER A 502 18.95 24.22 30.83
CA SER A 502 19.06 23.29 31.96
C SER A 502 18.44 23.82 33.26
N TYR A 503 18.14 25.11 33.35
CA TYR A 503 17.54 25.73 34.54
C TYR A 503 16.02 25.51 34.60
N SER A 504 15.46 25.42 35.81
CA SER A 504 14.03 25.20 36.01
C SER A 504 13.18 26.33 35.43
N VAL A 505 12.01 25.98 34.88
CA VAL A 505 11.03 26.95 34.37
C VAL A 505 10.27 27.54 35.55
N VAL A 506 10.33 28.87 35.69
CA VAL A 506 9.68 29.65 36.74
C VAL A 506 8.28 30.07 36.31
N LYS A 507 8.12 30.47 35.04
CA LYS A 507 6.84 30.89 34.45
C LYS A 507 6.86 30.72 32.93
N LYS A 508 5.73 30.87 32.26
CA LYS A 508 5.62 30.96 30.79
C LYS A 508 5.11 32.35 30.40
N MET A 509 5.73 32.94 29.39
CA MET A 509 5.40 34.23 28.78
C MET A 509 4.72 34.01 27.43
N TYR A 510 3.59 34.66 27.19
CA TYR A 510 2.84 34.49 25.94
C TYR A 510 3.00 35.70 25.00
N PRO A 511 2.81 35.53 23.67
CA PRO A 511 2.81 36.65 22.73
C PRO A 511 1.86 37.77 23.18
N GLY A 512 2.34 39.01 23.17
CA GLY A 512 1.61 40.19 23.64
C GLY A 512 1.93 40.65 25.07
N GLU A 513 2.57 39.82 25.90
CA GLU A 513 3.07 40.24 27.21
C GLU A 513 4.41 41.00 27.09
N SER A 514 4.65 41.99 27.95
CA SER A 514 5.94 42.68 28.07
C SER A 514 6.37 42.86 29.54
N TYR A 515 7.67 42.77 29.81
CA TYR A 515 8.24 42.86 31.16
C TYR A 515 9.44 43.80 31.21
N LEU A 516 9.77 44.31 32.41
CA LEU A 516 10.92 45.22 32.57
C LEU A 516 12.23 44.48 32.33
N PHE A 517 13.09 45.05 31.49
CA PHE A 517 14.44 44.57 31.24
C PHE A 517 15.31 44.81 32.48
N VAL A 518 16.09 43.81 32.86
CA VAL A 518 17.06 43.90 33.97
C VAL A 518 18.50 43.84 33.44
N GLU A 519 18.84 42.78 32.73
CA GLU A 519 20.19 42.55 32.19
C GLU A 519 20.18 41.54 31.03
N GLU A 520 21.27 41.46 30.26
CA GLU A 520 21.47 40.48 29.18
C GLU A 520 22.82 39.77 29.36
N SER A 521 22.83 38.44 29.22
CA SER A 521 24.03 37.63 29.34
C SER A 521 23.92 36.35 28.54
N GLY A 522 24.94 36.05 27.71
CA GLY A 522 25.09 34.75 27.04
C GLY A 522 23.93 34.36 26.09
N GLY A 523 23.27 35.34 25.46
CA GLY A 523 22.11 35.09 24.59
C GLY A 523 20.78 34.89 25.34
N TRP A 524 20.74 35.26 26.63
CA TRP A 524 19.54 35.28 27.46
C TRP A 524 19.33 36.68 28.04
N MET A 525 18.07 37.10 28.10
CA MET A 525 17.65 38.36 28.73
C MET A 525 16.97 38.08 30.05
N LYS A 526 17.37 38.78 31.10
CA LYS A 526 16.72 38.75 32.40
C LYS A 526 15.63 39.81 32.44
N ILE A 527 14.44 39.37 32.82
CA ILE A 527 13.25 40.20 32.92
C ILE A 527 12.67 40.13 34.32
N ARG A 528 12.01 41.21 34.72
CA ARG A 528 11.27 41.28 35.98
C ARG A 528 9.78 41.12 35.73
N VAL A 529 9.24 40.02 36.26
CA VAL A 529 7.84 39.61 36.06
C VAL A 529 6.89 40.39 36.97
N ASP A 530 7.32 40.67 38.20
CA ASP A 530 6.63 41.49 39.21
C ASP A 530 7.65 42.12 40.18
N GLY A 531 7.19 42.78 41.25
CA GLY A 531 8.07 43.48 42.20
C GLY A 531 9.15 42.63 42.89
N SER A 532 9.04 41.29 42.88
CA SER A 532 9.97 40.38 43.57
C SER A 532 10.49 39.21 42.73
N THR A 533 9.90 38.94 41.56
CA THR A 533 10.20 37.76 40.74
C THR A 533 10.95 38.16 39.46
N GLU A 534 12.16 37.63 39.29
CA GLU A 534 12.99 37.78 38.09
C GLU A 534 13.25 36.43 37.43
N GLY A 535 13.42 36.44 36.11
CA GLY A 535 13.74 35.22 35.36
C GLY A 535 14.33 35.50 33.99
N TRP A 536 14.85 34.46 33.37
CA TRP A 536 15.62 34.52 32.12
C TRP A 536 14.82 33.96 30.95
N VAL A 537 14.81 34.70 29.85
CA VAL A 537 14.21 34.30 28.57
C VAL A 537 15.27 34.26 27.49
N ASN A 538 15.11 33.39 26.51
CA ASN A 538 16.09 33.27 25.43
C ASN A 538 15.93 34.46 24.46
N ALA A 539 17.02 35.20 24.24
CA ALA A 539 17.01 36.47 23.51
C ALA A 539 16.51 36.32 22.06
N GLN A 540 16.65 35.14 21.46
CA GLN A 540 16.24 34.91 20.06
C GLN A 540 14.72 34.95 19.84
N TYR A 541 13.92 34.84 20.92
CA TYR A 541 12.45 34.79 20.84
C TYR A 541 11.78 36.03 21.43
N VAL A 542 12.56 37.05 21.79
CA VAL A 542 12.08 38.30 22.39
C VAL A 542 12.65 39.52 21.68
N LYS A 543 11.92 40.64 21.76
CA LYS A 543 12.36 41.94 21.26
C LYS A 543 12.47 42.90 22.43
N LYS A 544 13.60 43.61 22.54
CA LYS A 544 13.79 44.70 23.49
C LYS A 544 13.18 45.98 22.90
N GLU A 545 12.31 46.62 23.67
CA GLU A 545 11.69 47.90 23.34
C GLU A 545 12.31 48.95 24.26
N GLU A 546 13.10 49.84 23.69
CA GLU A 546 13.60 51.04 24.38
C GLU A 546 12.45 52.06 24.39
N GLY A 547 12.15 52.63 25.56
CA GLY A 547 11.10 53.65 25.66
C GLY A 547 11.51 54.87 24.83
N GLU A 548 10.65 55.29 23.91
CA GLU A 548 10.90 56.46 23.06
C GLU A 548 11.11 57.71 23.91
N GLU A 549 12.23 58.37 23.64
CA GLU A 549 12.59 59.70 24.09
C GLU A 549 11.62 60.71 23.44
N VAL A 550 10.76 61.35 24.24
CA VAL A 550 9.92 62.45 23.77
C VAL A 550 10.82 63.67 23.60
N GLU A 551 11.05 64.09 22.36
CA GLU A 551 11.79 65.33 22.06
C GLU A 551 11.14 66.55 22.76
N PRO A 552 11.95 67.46 23.35
CA PRO A 552 11.46 68.62 24.07
C PRO A 552 10.90 69.69 23.12
N VAL A 553 9.72 70.22 23.44
CA VAL A 553 9.18 71.46 22.86
C VAL A 553 10.11 72.64 23.23
N PRO A 554 10.42 73.59 22.32
CA PRO A 554 11.42 74.62 22.58
C PRO A 554 11.01 75.58 23.70
N GLU A 555 11.98 75.86 24.55
CA GLU A 555 11.97 76.80 25.66
C GLU A 555 11.74 78.24 25.18
N GLN A 556 10.66 78.88 25.66
CA GLN A 556 10.53 80.34 25.65
C GLN A 556 10.56 80.86 27.09
N ASP A 557 11.70 81.48 27.40
CA ASP A 557 11.90 82.71 28.16
C ASP A 557 11.05 82.90 29.43
N ILE A 558 11.64 82.57 30.57
CA ILE A 558 11.30 83.20 31.85
C ILE A 558 12.58 83.85 32.41
N SER A 559 13.03 84.92 31.76
CA SER A 559 13.88 85.91 32.39
C SER A 559 13.03 86.86 33.25
N GLY A 560 13.47 87.09 34.49
CA GLY A 560 12.81 87.94 35.49
C GLY A 560 12.00 87.12 36.51
N SER A 561 12.29 87.11 37.80
CA SER A 561 13.07 88.05 38.58
C SER A 561 13.53 87.39 39.89
N GLU A 562 14.78 87.68 40.24
CA GLU A 562 15.18 87.83 41.63
C GLU A 562 14.18 88.73 42.37
N GLU A 563 13.44 88.19 43.33
CA GLU A 563 13.07 88.87 44.58
C GLU A 563 12.32 87.90 45.50
N LYS A 564 13.06 87.04 46.21
CA LYS A 564 12.55 86.38 47.41
C LYS A 564 13.55 86.43 48.55
N ALA A 565 13.70 87.61 49.14
CA ALA A 565 14.31 87.79 50.45
C ALA A 565 13.65 88.90 51.27
N LYS A 566 12.40 88.66 51.73
CA LYS A 566 11.77 89.25 52.94
C LYS A 566 10.38 88.60 53.12
N PHE A 567 10.22 87.67 54.06
CA PHE A 567 8.99 86.85 54.17
C PHE A 567 8.30 86.83 55.53
N PHE A 568 8.66 87.72 56.46
CA PHE A 568 7.84 87.95 57.64
C PHE A 568 7.89 89.43 58.01
N SER A 569 6.72 90.06 58.16
CA SER A 569 6.60 91.32 58.88
C SER A 569 5.34 91.28 59.72
N ALA A 570 5.48 91.08 61.03
CA ALA A 570 4.34 91.24 61.94
C ALA A 570 4.22 92.71 62.37
N VAL A 571 3.11 93.36 62.05
CA VAL A 571 2.78 94.72 62.52
C VAL A 571 1.84 94.61 63.71
N VAL A 572 2.22 95.18 64.85
CA VAL A 572 1.39 95.23 66.06
C VAL A 572 0.66 96.57 66.06
N ILE A 573 -0.62 96.58 65.75
CA ILE A 573 -1.45 97.79 65.79
C ILE A 573 -2.24 97.78 67.11
N PRO A 574 -2.00 98.73 68.03
CA PRO A 574 -2.85 98.87 69.22
C PRO A 574 -4.20 99.46 68.80
N VAL A 575 -5.29 98.76 69.12
CA VAL A 575 -6.65 99.30 69.00
C VAL A 575 -6.92 100.14 70.25
N THR A 576 -7.33 101.40 70.10
CA THR A 576 -7.80 102.22 71.23
C THR A 576 -9.26 102.63 71.05
N GLU A 577 -10.02 102.29 72.11
CA GLU A 577 -11.30 102.86 72.58
C GLU A 577 -12.58 102.49 71.82
N LEU A 578 -13.67 102.01 72.45
CA LEU A 578 -14.13 101.85 73.85
C LEU A 578 -15.04 100.60 73.90
N ALA A 579 -15.16 99.75 74.93
CA ALA A 579 -15.01 99.91 76.38
C ALA A 579 -14.78 98.56 77.10
N ARG A 580 -14.06 98.64 78.24
CA ARG A 580 -13.78 97.64 79.30
C ARG A 580 -12.79 96.53 78.93
N GLU A 581 -11.56 96.95 78.63
CA GLU A 581 -10.39 96.14 78.29
C GLU A 581 -9.46 95.89 79.49
N LYS A 582 -9.14 94.61 79.73
CA LYS A 582 -7.87 94.17 80.34
C LYS A 582 -7.18 93.08 79.52
N ASP A 583 -7.56 92.95 78.25
CA ASP A 583 -7.05 91.94 77.33
C ASP A 583 -6.62 92.62 76.02
N LEU A 584 -5.31 92.66 75.78
CA LEU A 584 -4.74 93.17 74.54
C LEU A 584 -4.97 92.16 73.42
N THR A 585 -5.79 92.54 72.44
CA THR A 585 -5.93 91.79 71.18
C THR A 585 -4.97 92.38 70.16
N VAL A 586 -4.10 91.55 69.59
CA VAL A 586 -3.17 91.98 68.54
C VAL A 586 -3.44 91.18 67.28
N VAL A 587 -3.56 91.90 66.17
CA VAL A 587 -3.72 91.32 64.84
C VAL A 587 -2.34 91.12 64.24
N VAL A 588 -1.99 89.88 63.92
CA VAL A 588 -0.75 89.56 63.19
C VAL A 588 -1.13 89.20 61.76
N GLU A 589 -0.70 90.03 60.81
CA GLU A 589 -0.80 89.73 59.38
C GLU A 589 0.41 88.89 58.93
N PHE A 590 0.14 87.74 58.31
CA PHE A 590 1.15 86.89 57.69
C PHE A 590 1.10 87.03 56.18
N VAL A 591 2.01 87.81 55.61
CA VAL A 591 2.08 88.02 54.15
C VAL A 591 2.74 86.81 53.50
N PHE A 592 2.07 86.17 52.51
CA PHE A 592 2.63 85.10 51.69
C PHE A 592 3.06 85.61 50.32
#